data_AF-U5VSG0-F1
#
_entry.id   AF-U5VSG0-F1
#
_cell.length_a   1.000
_cell.length_b   1.000
_cell.length_c   1.000
_cell.angle_alpha   90.00
_cell.angle_beta   90.00
_cell.angle_gamma   90.00
#
_symmetry.space_group_name_H-M   'P 1'
#
loop_
_entity.id
_entity.type
_entity.pdbx_description
1 polymer ?
#
loop_
_entity_poly.entity_id
_entity_poly.type
_entity_poly.pdbx_seq_one_letter_code
_entity_poly.pdbx_strand_id
1 'polypeptide(L)'
;MTSTDVPGGGRHRARFPASGTFAEPAGTAGRPSSASLAREHELARMRAKLMDPETAARDLAERLTFAHVNAGKPALSVLGEAVHYSKATLSKVFAGKMVPSWPLVEDLAVALRVPPQTVVQEWLLLWTAANTLRRNPDAGRPAPGTTAATTDAGYTCPKCGSWVVDTALHTGWHLQISDPQR
;
A
#
# COMPACT_ATOMS: atom_id res chain seq x y z
N MET A 1 57.78 16.99 16.39
CA MET A 1 58.80 16.19 15.69
C MET A 1 59.06 14.93 16.50
N THR A 2 58.30 13.87 16.26
CA THR A 2 58.67 12.50 16.67
C THR A 2 58.03 11.58 15.66
N SER A 3 58.90 11.09 14.77
CA SER A 3 58.61 10.13 13.72
C SER A 3 58.77 8.74 14.34
N THR A 4 57.74 7.90 14.22
CA THR A 4 57.86 6.49 14.61
C THR A 4 57.51 5.65 13.40
N ASP A 5 58.59 5.14 12.82
CA ASP A 5 58.68 4.16 11.75
C ASP A 5 58.22 2.78 12.26
N VAL A 6 57.40 2.05 11.49
CA VAL A 6 57.04 0.65 11.75
C VAL A 6 57.23 -0.16 10.47
N PRO A 7 58.11 -1.17 10.46
CA PRO A 7 58.44 -1.94 9.27
C PRO A 7 57.50 -3.13 9.02
N GLY A 8 57.55 -3.59 7.76
CA GLY A 8 56.66 -4.55 7.13
C GLY A 8 56.66 -5.98 7.69
N GLY A 9 55.67 -6.74 7.23
CA GLY A 9 55.61 -8.18 7.44
C GLY A 9 54.46 -8.86 6.70
N GLY A 10 54.79 -9.72 5.74
CA GLY A 10 54.01 -10.92 5.46
C GLY A 10 52.86 -10.83 4.44
N ARG A 11 53.19 -10.72 3.14
CA ARG A 11 52.25 -11.06 2.07
C ARG A 11 52.14 -12.59 1.93
N HIS A 12 51.25 -13.22 2.71
CA HIS A 12 50.85 -14.61 2.48
C HIS A 12 49.86 -14.67 1.31
N ARG A 13 50.37 -15.01 0.12
CA ARG A 13 49.55 -15.43 -1.02
C ARG A 13 48.95 -16.81 -0.73
N ALA A 14 47.72 -16.83 -0.24
CA ALA A 14 46.91 -18.03 -0.25
C ALA A 14 46.54 -18.37 -1.70
N ARG A 15 46.98 -19.55 -2.12
CA ARG A 15 46.75 -20.19 -3.41
C ARG A 15 45.27 -20.60 -3.49
N PHE A 16 44.46 -19.82 -4.20
CA PHE A 16 43.08 -20.21 -4.53
C PHE A 16 43.11 -21.36 -5.53
N PRO A 17 42.42 -22.49 -5.27
CA PRO A 17 42.26 -23.55 -6.27
C PRO A 17 41.37 -23.06 -7.42
N ALA A 18 41.72 -23.58 -8.59
CA ALA A 18 41.17 -23.25 -9.89
C ALA A 18 39.64 -23.37 -9.94
N SER A 19 39.05 -22.34 -10.53
CA SER A 19 37.83 -22.30 -11.34
C SER A 19 37.17 -23.66 -11.59
N GLY A 20 36.30 -24.06 -10.67
CA GLY A 20 35.20 -24.97 -10.98
C GLY A 20 34.17 -24.21 -11.80
N THR A 21 34.17 -24.41 -13.10
CA THR A 21 33.14 -23.94 -14.04
C THR A 21 31.84 -24.70 -13.74
N PHE A 22 31.17 -24.35 -12.65
CA PHE A 22 29.77 -24.71 -12.49
C PHE A 22 28.98 -23.80 -13.41
N ALA A 23 28.65 -24.34 -14.59
CA ALA A 23 27.60 -23.80 -15.43
C ALA A 23 26.31 -23.79 -14.59
N GLU A 24 26.02 -22.66 -13.95
CA GLU A 24 24.69 -22.38 -13.45
C GLU A 24 23.75 -22.50 -14.65
N PRO A 25 22.77 -23.41 -14.64
CA PRO A 25 21.69 -23.31 -15.60
C PRO A 25 21.05 -21.96 -15.33
N ALA A 26 21.11 -21.07 -16.32
CA ALA A 26 20.39 -19.82 -16.34
C ALA A 26 18.89 -20.14 -16.24
N GLY A 27 18.44 -20.36 -15.01
CA GLY A 27 17.05 -20.54 -14.64
C GLY A 27 16.38 -19.26 -15.04
N THR A 28 15.69 -19.32 -16.18
CA THR A 28 14.82 -18.26 -16.64
C THR A 28 13.73 -18.16 -15.58
N ALA A 29 13.96 -17.31 -14.57
CA ALA A 29 12.98 -16.95 -13.57
C ALA A 29 11.87 -16.24 -14.35
N GLY A 30 10.89 -17.04 -14.80
CA GLY A 30 9.81 -16.60 -15.64
C GLY A 30 9.12 -15.44 -14.95
N ARG A 31 9.23 -14.26 -15.54
CA ARG A 31 8.51 -13.07 -15.08
C ARG A 31 7.04 -13.47 -14.95
N PRO A 32 6.39 -13.29 -13.79
CA PRO A 32 5.00 -13.67 -13.63
C PRO A 32 4.18 -12.97 -14.71
N SER A 33 3.36 -13.75 -15.42
CA SER A 33 2.46 -13.23 -16.44
C SER A 33 1.52 -12.20 -15.82
N SER A 34 1.20 -11.12 -16.54
CA SER A 34 0.24 -10.10 -16.10
C SER A 34 -1.10 -10.71 -15.67
N ALA A 35 -1.51 -11.82 -16.29
CA ALA A 35 -2.70 -12.57 -15.91
C ALA A 35 -2.62 -13.18 -14.49
N SER A 36 -1.44 -13.60 -14.03
CA SER A 36 -1.24 -14.12 -12.66
C SER A 36 -1.43 -13.00 -11.64
N LEU A 37 -0.79 -11.85 -11.87
CA LEU A 37 -0.89 -10.69 -10.99
C LEU A 37 -2.34 -10.19 -10.87
N ALA A 38 -3.08 -10.15 -11.99
CA ALA A 38 -4.49 -9.78 -11.99
C ALA A 38 -5.35 -10.76 -11.18
N ARG A 39 -5.09 -12.07 -11.29
CA ARG A 39 -5.81 -13.11 -10.52
C ARG A 39 -5.51 -13.03 -9.03
N GLU A 40 -4.24 -12.83 -8.68
CA GLU A 40 -3.80 -12.63 -7.29
C GLU A 40 -4.45 -11.38 -6.68
N HIS A 41 -4.50 -10.29 -7.45
CA HIS A 41 -5.17 -9.06 -7.04
C HIS A 41 -6.68 -9.26 -6.78
N GLU A 42 -7.36 -10.07 -7.59
CA GLU A 42 -8.79 -10.35 -7.38
C GLU A 42 -9.04 -11.24 -6.15
N LEU A 43 -8.20 -12.26 -5.92
CA LEU A 43 -8.25 -13.07 -4.70
C LEU A 43 -8.02 -12.22 -3.44
N ALA A 44 -7.09 -11.26 -3.51
CA ALA A 44 -6.85 -10.34 -2.41
C ALA A 44 -8.08 -9.47 -2.10
N ARG A 45 -8.79 -8.97 -3.12
CA ARG A 45 -10.04 -8.23 -2.92
C ARG A 45 -11.13 -9.06 -2.24
N MET A 46 -11.30 -10.32 -2.64
CA MET A 46 -12.32 -11.19 -2.03
C MET A 46 -12.02 -11.47 -0.56
N ARG A 47 -10.75 -11.73 -0.22
CA ARG A 47 -10.32 -11.92 1.18
C ARG A 47 -10.46 -10.62 1.99
N ALA A 48 -10.11 -9.48 1.40
CA ALA A 48 -10.23 -8.18 2.05
C ALA A 48 -11.67 -7.86 2.48
N LYS A 49 -12.69 -8.30 1.72
CA LYS A 49 -14.10 -8.12 2.09
C LYS A 49 -14.49 -8.82 3.40
N LEU A 50 -13.73 -9.81 3.84
CA LEU A 50 -13.98 -10.55 5.08
C LEU A 50 -13.17 -10.02 6.27
N MET A 51 -12.24 -9.08 6.04
CA MET A 51 -11.40 -8.52 7.09
C MET A 51 -12.00 -7.24 7.65
N ASP A 52 -11.94 -7.09 8.98
CA ASP A 52 -12.24 -5.82 9.64
C ASP A 52 -11.21 -4.76 9.20
N PRO A 53 -11.66 -3.62 8.64
CA PRO A 53 -10.74 -2.71 7.99
C PRO A 53 -9.89 -1.89 8.97
N GLU A 54 -10.35 -1.70 10.22
CA GLU A 54 -9.56 -1.04 11.28
C GLU A 54 -8.41 -1.94 11.72
N THR A 55 -8.70 -3.21 11.95
CA THR A 55 -7.69 -4.23 12.24
C THR A 55 -6.68 -4.34 11.10
N ALA A 56 -7.14 -4.36 9.84
CA ALA A 56 -6.24 -4.42 8.69
C ALA A 56 -5.33 -3.19 8.57
N ALA A 57 -5.82 -1.99 8.90
CA ALA A 57 -5.02 -0.76 8.92
C ALA A 57 -3.91 -0.82 10.00
N ARG A 58 -4.24 -1.31 11.20
CA ARG A 58 -3.28 -1.51 12.28
C ARG A 58 -2.23 -2.55 11.90
N ASP A 59 -2.65 -3.69 11.39
CA ASP A 59 -1.75 -4.77 10.99
C ASP A 59 -0.81 -4.31 9.86
N LEU A 60 -1.30 -3.50 8.90
CA LEU A 60 -0.44 -2.91 7.87
C LEU A 60 0.63 -1.99 8.48
N ALA A 61 0.27 -1.15 9.45
CA ALA A 61 1.22 -0.25 10.12
C ALA A 61 2.26 -1.03 10.94
N GLU A 62 1.87 -2.13 11.57
CA GLU A 62 2.79 -3.04 12.27
C GLU A 62 3.78 -3.69 11.29
N ARG A 63 3.31 -4.15 10.12
CA ARG A 63 4.17 -4.73 9.08
C ARG A 63 5.16 -3.73 8.51
N LEU A 64 4.72 -2.49 8.27
CA LEU A 64 5.60 -1.39 7.86
C LEU A 64 6.65 -1.09 8.94
N THR A 65 6.23 -1.03 10.20
CA THR A 65 7.14 -0.79 11.34
C THR A 65 8.16 -1.91 11.48
N PHE A 66 7.74 -3.17 11.35
CA PHE A 66 8.64 -4.32 11.37
C PHE A 66 9.66 -4.27 10.23
N ALA A 67 9.23 -3.94 9.00
CA ALA A 67 10.13 -3.75 7.87
C ALA A 67 11.13 -2.59 8.11
N HIS A 68 10.66 -1.50 8.72
CA HIS A 68 11.52 -0.37 9.11
C HIS A 68 12.60 -0.78 10.12
N VAL A 69 12.23 -1.61 11.11
CA VAL A 69 13.20 -2.17 12.07
C VAL A 69 14.22 -3.08 11.37
N ASN A 70 13.76 -3.98 10.51
CA ASN A 70 14.64 -4.92 9.79
C ASN A 70 15.60 -4.22 8.82
N ALA A 71 15.19 -3.07 8.26
CA ALA A 71 16.04 -2.22 7.44
C ALA A 71 17.07 -1.40 8.26
N GLY A 72 17.16 -1.61 9.58
CA GLY A 72 18.09 -0.90 10.46
C GLY A 72 17.57 0.43 11.00
N LYS A 73 16.25 0.64 10.98
CA LYS A 73 15.58 1.88 11.45
C LYS A 73 16.16 3.15 10.83
N PRO A 74 16.21 3.27 9.48
CA PRO A 74 16.68 4.50 8.84
C PRO A 74 15.90 5.72 9.35
N ALA A 75 16.57 6.86 9.50
CA ALA A 75 15.91 8.07 9.96
C ALA A 75 14.75 8.47 9.01
N LEU A 76 13.61 8.89 9.56
CA LEU A 76 12.43 9.23 8.77
C LEU A 76 12.66 10.39 7.79
N SER A 77 13.67 11.25 8.00
CA SER A 77 14.07 12.27 7.04
C SER A 77 14.69 11.65 5.77
N VAL A 78 15.65 10.74 5.96
CA VAL A 78 16.31 10.01 4.86
C VAL A 78 15.30 9.17 4.08
N LEU A 79 14.39 8.50 4.81
CA LEU A 79 13.32 7.74 4.18
C LEU A 79 12.35 8.65 3.41
N GLY A 80 12.02 9.82 3.97
CA GLY A 80 11.15 10.81 3.34
C GLY A 80 11.72 11.37 2.04
N GLU A 81 13.04 11.58 1.96
CA GLU A 81 13.73 11.95 0.72
C GLU A 81 13.62 10.85 -0.34
N ALA A 82 13.78 9.58 0.06
CA ALA A 82 13.72 8.44 -0.86
C ALA A 82 12.33 8.19 -1.45
N VAL A 83 11.26 8.43 -0.68
CA VAL A 83 9.87 8.22 -1.14
C VAL A 83 9.13 9.50 -1.51
N HIS A 84 9.77 10.67 -1.42
CA HIS A 84 9.18 11.99 -1.67
C HIS A 84 7.99 12.36 -0.76
N TYR A 85 8.02 11.95 0.52
CA TYR A 85 7.02 12.32 1.52
C TYR A 85 7.63 12.99 2.75
N SER A 86 6.87 13.90 3.36
CA SER A 86 7.32 14.58 4.58
C SER A 86 7.50 13.61 5.75
N LYS A 87 8.45 13.93 6.64
CA LYS A 87 8.64 13.21 7.91
C LYS A 87 7.35 13.09 8.74
N ALA A 88 6.53 14.15 8.76
CA ALA A 88 5.28 14.17 9.50
C ALA A 88 4.25 13.17 8.93
N THR A 89 4.18 13.06 7.60
CA THR A 89 3.34 12.06 6.91
C THR A 89 3.78 10.65 7.27
N LEU A 90 5.08 10.35 7.14
CA LEU A 90 5.61 9.03 7.46
C LEU A 90 5.38 8.65 8.93
N SER A 91 5.58 9.60 9.85
CA SER A 91 5.30 9.39 11.29
C SER A 91 3.85 8.95 11.54
N LYS A 92 2.87 9.55 10.85
CA LYS A 92 1.46 9.13 10.95
C LYS A 92 1.21 7.74 10.37
N VAL A 93 1.86 7.39 9.25
CA VAL A 93 1.76 6.06 8.64
C VAL A 93 2.28 4.99 9.59
N PHE A 94 3.51 5.14 10.09
CA PHE A 94 4.12 4.17 11.01
C PHE A 94 3.37 4.07 12.35
N ALA A 95 2.75 5.15 12.80
CA ALA A 95 1.90 5.13 13.99
C ALA A 95 0.50 4.53 13.75
N GLY A 96 0.18 4.10 12.53
CA GLY A 96 -1.15 3.57 12.18
C GLY A 96 -2.28 4.61 12.20
N LYS A 97 -1.96 5.90 12.28
CA LYS A 97 -2.94 7.00 12.33
C LYS A 97 -3.47 7.40 10.95
N MET A 98 -2.88 6.87 9.89
CA MET A 98 -3.22 7.20 8.51
C MET A 98 -2.91 6.00 7.61
N VAL A 99 -3.89 5.60 6.80
CA VAL A 99 -3.70 4.57 5.78
C VAL A 99 -2.97 5.19 4.57
N PRO A 100 -1.78 4.69 4.18
CA PRO A 100 -1.04 5.21 3.04
C PRO A 100 -1.74 4.91 1.71
N SER A 101 -1.38 5.66 0.66
CA SER A 101 -1.75 5.29 -0.72
C SER A 101 -0.98 4.04 -1.16
N TRP A 102 -1.50 3.28 -2.13
CA TRP A 102 -0.79 2.10 -2.64
C TRP A 102 0.61 2.43 -3.20
N PRO A 103 0.80 3.48 -4.02
CA PRO A 103 2.14 3.86 -4.49
C PRO A 103 3.13 4.12 -3.35
N LEU A 104 2.70 4.77 -2.27
CA LEU A 104 3.54 4.99 -1.10
C LEU A 104 3.93 3.67 -0.41
N VAL A 105 3.03 2.68 -0.36
CA VAL A 105 3.36 1.36 0.19
C VAL A 105 4.43 0.67 -0.66
N GLU A 106 4.33 0.76 -1.99
CA GLU A 106 5.32 0.21 -2.92
C GLU A 106 6.68 0.91 -2.78
N ASP A 107 6.70 2.25 -2.74
CA ASP A 107 7.92 3.04 -2.58
C ASP A 107 8.61 2.75 -1.24
N LEU A 108 7.82 2.63 -0.15
CA LEU A 108 8.34 2.23 1.16
C LEU A 108 8.89 0.81 1.13
N ALA A 109 8.22 -0.13 0.46
CA ALA A 109 8.71 -1.50 0.35
C ALA A 109 10.07 -1.57 -0.37
N VAL A 110 10.24 -0.80 -1.45
CA VAL A 110 11.52 -0.71 -2.17
C VAL A 110 12.59 -0.07 -1.29
N ALA A 111 12.29 1.05 -0.64
CA ALA A 111 13.25 1.75 0.24
C ALA A 111 13.67 0.89 1.44
N LEU A 112 12.76 0.07 1.97
CA LEU A 112 13.00 -0.85 3.09
C LEU A 112 13.49 -2.24 2.64
N ARG A 113 13.72 -2.45 1.34
CA ARG A 113 14.21 -3.71 0.75
C ARG A 113 13.34 -4.92 1.08
N VAL A 114 12.03 -4.73 1.11
CA VAL A 114 11.05 -5.82 1.32
C VAL A 114 10.89 -6.61 0.02
N PRO A 115 10.94 -7.96 0.06
CA PRO A 115 10.72 -8.77 -1.14
C PRO A 115 9.36 -8.47 -1.79
N PRO A 116 9.29 -8.33 -3.13
CA PRO A 116 8.04 -7.97 -3.80
C PRO A 116 6.92 -9.00 -3.59
N GLN A 117 7.28 -10.27 -3.38
CA GLN A 117 6.32 -11.33 -3.08
C GLN A 117 5.58 -11.08 -1.76
N THR A 118 6.29 -10.63 -0.71
CA THR A 118 5.69 -10.27 0.58
C THR A 118 4.72 -9.10 0.43
N VAL A 119 5.07 -8.10 -0.38
CA VAL A 119 4.21 -6.93 -0.64
C VAL A 119 2.89 -7.35 -1.29
N VAL A 120 2.95 -8.19 -2.34
CA VAL A 120 1.75 -8.63 -3.07
C VAL A 120 0.91 -9.61 -2.26
N GLN A 121 1.54 -10.54 -1.53
CA GLN A 121 0.80 -11.60 -0.82
C GLN A 121 0.20 -11.13 0.51
N GLU A 122 0.92 -10.27 1.25
CA GLU A 122 0.51 -9.84 2.59
C GLU A 122 0.01 -8.40 2.59
N TRP A 123 0.82 -7.47 2.09
CA TRP A 123 0.53 -6.04 2.27
C TRP A 123 -0.62 -5.55 1.39
N LEU A 124 -0.72 -6.04 0.15
CA LEU A 124 -1.81 -5.69 -0.75
C LEU A 124 -3.16 -6.09 -0.17
N LEU A 125 -3.25 -7.25 0.47
CA LEU A 125 -4.46 -7.72 1.12
C LEU A 125 -4.87 -6.78 2.26
N LEU A 126 -3.94 -6.48 3.18
CA LEU A 126 -4.16 -5.57 4.31
C LEU A 126 -4.53 -4.16 3.84
N TRP A 127 -3.80 -3.64 2.85
CA TRP A 127 -4.07 -2.32 2.28
C TRP A 127 -5.44 -2.26 1.62
N THR A 128 -5.83 -3.29 0.86
CA THR A 128 -7.13 -3.34 0.19
C THR A 128 -8.27 -3.30 1.20
N ALA A 129 -8.15 -4.05 2.30
CA ALA A 129 -9.12 -4.02 3.41
C ALA A 129 -9.11 -2.65 4.10
N ALA A 130 -7.95 -2.13 4.50
CA ALA A 130 -7.80 -0.85 5.18
C ALA A 130 -8.30 0.36 4.37
N ASN A 131 -8.13 0.34 3.04
CA ASN A 131 -8.52 1.45 2.16
C ASN A 131 -10.05 1.62 2.05
N THR A 132 -10.84 0.64 2.50
CA THR A 132 -12.30 0.79 2.61
C THR A 132 -12.70 1.88 3.62
N LEU A 133 -11.98 2.00 4.75
CA LEU A 133 -12.16 3.10 5.73
C LEU A 133 -11.95 4.47 5.10
N ARG A 134 -10.98 4.58 4.20
CA ARG A 134 -10.65 5.85 3.54
C ARG A 134 -11.77 6.33 2.61
N ARG A 135 -12.54 5.39 2.06
CA ARG A 135 -13.68 5.68 1.17
C ARG A 135 -14.97 5.93 1.94
N ASN A 136 -15.10 5.38 3.14
CA ASN A 136 -16.26 5.57 3.99
C ASN A 136 -15.81 5.87 5.43
N PRO A 137 -15.35 7.11 5.70
CA PRO A 137 -14.89 7.50 7.02
C PRO A 137 -16.02 7.44 8.07
N ASP A 138 -17.28 7.48 7.63
CA ASP A 138 -18.46 7.41 8.49
C ASP A 138 -18.88 5.98 8.85
N ALA A 139 -18.33 4.94 8.20
CA ALA A 139 -18.68 3.53 8.48
C ALA A 139 -18.36 3.09 9.91
N GLY A 140 -17.39 3.74 10.58
CA GLY A 140 -17.00 3.45 11.96
C GLY A 140 -17.63 4.38 13.01
N ARG A 141 -18.35 5.43 12.60
CA ARG A 141 -19.05 6.31 13.54
C ARG A 141 -20.44 5.72 13.79
N PRO A 142 -20.75 5.18 14.98
CA PRO A 142 -22.13 4.83 15.30
C PRO A 142 -22.95 6.10 15.14
N ALA A 143 -23.85 6.10 14.16
CA ALA A 143 -24.65 7.27 13.82
C ALA A 143 -25.38 7.74 15.09
N PRO A 144 -25.19 9.00 15.52
CA PRO A 144 -25.99 9.53 16.62
C PRO A 144 -27.43 9.66 16.12
N GLY A 145 -28.27 8.69 16.50
CA GLY A 145 -29.72 8.76 16.33
C GLY A 145 -30.20 8.85 14.88
N THR A 146 -30.05 7.79 14.09
CA THR A 146 -30.92 7.61 12.92
C THR A 146 -32.15 6.84 13.35
N THR A 147 -33.21 7.59 13.67
CA THR A 147 -34.59 7.08 13.58
C THR A 147 -34.78 6.39 12.23
N ALA A 148 -35.30 5.16 12.26
CA ALA A 148 -35.56 4.28 11.13
C ALA A 148 -35.80 5.01 9.80
N ALA A 149 -34.83 4.91 8.87
CA ALA A 149 -35.05 5.28 7.49
C ALA A 149 -35.91 4.20 6.83
N THR A 150 -37.08 4.64 6.39
CA THR A 150 -38.02 3.98 5.50
C THR A 150 -37.29 3.22 4.40
N THR A 151 -37.68 1.97 4.15
CA THR A 151 -37.38 1.26 2.91
C THR A 151 -38.05 2.00 1.75
N ASP A 152 -37.39 3.04 1.23
CA ASP A 152 -37.86 3.74 0.05
C ASP A 152 -37.54 2.89 -1.18
N ALA A 153 -38.60 2.30 -1.73
CA ALA A 153 -38.57 1.71 -3.05
C ALA A 153 -38.13 2.80 -4.04
N GLY A 154 -36.94 2.63 -4.63
CA GLY A 154 -36.49 3.50 -5.70
C GLY A 154 -37.44 3.45 -6.90
N TYR A 155 -37.34 4.46 -7.77
CA TYR A 155 -38.08 4.51 -9.03
C TYR A 155 -37.14 4.81 -10.20
N THR A 156 -37.55 4.45 -11.40
CA THR A 156 -36.81 4.81 -12.62
C THR A 156 -37.25 6.20 -13.09
N CYS A 157 -36.32 7.15 -13.16
CA CYS A 157 -36.62 8.50 -13.63
C CYS A 157 -37.09 8.47 -15.10
N PRO A 158 -38.28 9.00 -15.43
CA PRO A 158 -38.78 8.98 -16.80
C PRO A 158 -38.00 9.91 -17.74
N LYS A 159 -37.24 10.88 -17.21
CA LYS A 159 -36.50 11.86 -18.02
C LYS A 159 -35.17 11.31 -18.56
N CYS A 160 -34.47 10.47 -17.79
CA CYS A 160 -33.17 9.93 -18.19
C CYS A 160 -33.04 8.41 -18.08
N GLY A 161 -34.03 7.71 -17.52
CA GLY A 161 -34.00 6.26 -17.34
C GLY A 161 -33.13 5.76 -16.17
N SER A 162 -32.58 6.65 -15.34
CA SER A 162 -31.75 6.26 -14.19
C SER A 162 -32.60 5.74 -13.02
N TRP A 163 -32.10 4.73 -12.29
CA TRP A 163 -32.70 4.30 -11.03
C TRP A 163 -32.35 5.29 -9.91
N VAL A 164 -33.38 5.85 -9.25
CA VAL A 164 -33.26 6.92 -8.26
C VAL A 164 -33.74 6.44 -6.91
N VAL A 165 -32.90 6.64 -5.89
CA VAL A 165 -33.23 6.44 -4.48
C VAL A 165 -33.38 7.78 -3.76
N ASP A 166 -32.64 8.81 -4.19
CA ASP A 166 -32.75 10.19 -3.69
C ASP A 166 -33.22 11.14 -4.81
N THR A 167 -34.50 11.49 -4.76
CA THR A 167 -35.16 12.37 -5.72
C THR A 167 -34.56 13.77 -5.74
N ALA A 168 -34.14 14.31 -4.59
CA ALA A 168 -33.69 15.69 -4.48
C ALA A 168 -32.33 15.87 -5.15
N LEU A 169 -31.39 14.96 -4.85
CA LEU A 169 -30.05 14.97 -5.47
C LEU A 169 -30.13 14.75 -6.99
N HIS A 170 -30.99 13.83 -7.42
CA HIS A 170 -31.19 13.55 -8.84
C HIS A 170 -31.80 14.74 -9.60
N THR A 171 -32.78 15.43 -9.00
CA THR A 171 -33.41 16.60 -9.62
C THR A 171 -32.41 17.76 -9.75
N GLY A 172 -31.56 17.97 -8.74
CA GLY A 172 -30.49 18.98 -8.80
C GLY A 172 -29.52 18.75 -9.95
N TRP A 173 -29.13 17.50 -10.20
CA TRP A 173 -28.28 17.13 -11.34
C TRP A 173 -28.93 17.47 -12.69
N HIS A 174 -30.24 17.25 -12.82
CA HIS A 174 -30.97 17.63 -14.04
C HIS A 174 -30.96 19.14 -14.29
N LEU A 175 -31.06 19.96 -13.24
CA LEU A 175 -31.03 21.41 -13.37
C LEU A 175 -29.65 21.90 -13.80
N GLN A 176 -28.57 21.27 -13.34
CA GLN A 176 -27.21 21.63 -13.72
C GLN A 176 -26.87 21.30 -15.18
N ILE A 177 -27.33 20.15 -15.70
CA ILE A 177 -27.01 19.76 -17.09
C ILE A 177 -27.93 20.43 -18.11
N SER A 178 -29.13 20.85 -17.69
CA SER A 178 -30.07 21.54 -18.58
C SER A 178 -29.73 23.01 -18.79
N ASP A 179 -28.67 23.53 -18.18
CA ASP A 179 -28.18 24.90 -18.37
C ASP A 179 -26.94 24.90 -19.30
N PRO A 180 -27.13 25.03 -20.63
CA PRO A 180 -26.03 25.01 -21.61
C PRO A 180 -25.20 26.31 -21.65
N GLN A 181 -25.42 27.26 -20.73
CA GLN A 181 -24.76 28.58 -20.73
C GLN A 181 -23.61 28.68 -19.71
N ARG A 182 -23.09 27.55 -19.18
CA ARG A 182 -21.94 27.51 -18.27
C ARG A 182 -20.71 26.84 -18.86
#